data_AF-A0A6M3JT03-F1
#
_entry.id   AF-A0A6M3JT03-F1
#
_cell.length_a   1.000
_cell.length_b   1.000
_cell.length_c   1.000
_cell.angle_alpha   90.00
_cell.angle_beta   90.00
_cell.angle_gamma   90.00
#
_symmetry.space_group_name_H-M   'P 1'
#
loop_
_entity.id
_entity.type
_entity.pdbx_description
1 polymer ?
#
loop_
_entity_poly.entity_id
_entity_poly.type
_entity_poly.pdbx_seq_one_letter_code
_entity_poly.pdbx_strand_id
1 'polypeptide(L)' 'MKTKEYSFYVAGVQFHQAKTVLNELSEGMELSLIGEPDNKFDPNAIKILYDKYMDGYEDEPELTMLG' A
#
# COMPACT_ATOMS: atom_id res chain seq x y z
N MET A 1 -19.32 -16.68 -9.40
CA MET A 1 -19.35 -15.42 -8.61
C MET A 1 -18.81 -14.32 -9.52
N LYS A 2 -19.50 -13.18 -9.70
CA LYS A 2 -18.93 -12.05 -10.46
C LYS A 2 -18.03 -11.25 -9.51
N THR A 3 -16.76 -11.10 -9.84
CA THR A 3 -15.84 -10.19 -9.15
C THR A 3 -16.26 -8.76 -9.46
N LYS A 4 -16.35 -7.91 -8.44
CA LYS A 4 -16.52 -6.46 -8.63
C LYS A 4 -15.14 -5.82 -8.56
N GLU A 5 -14.80 -5.05 -9.58
CA GLU A 5 -13.58 -4.26 -9.63
C GLU A 5 -13.86 -2.83 -9.21
N TYR A 6 -12.98 -2.27 -8.39
CA TYR A 6 -13.02 -0.88 -7.92
C TYR A 6 -11.68 -0.24 -8.25
N SER A 7 -11.72 1.00 -8.73
CA SER A 7 -10.52 1.80 -9.02
C SER A 7 -10.52 3.06 -8.18
N PHE A 8 -9.39 3.36 -7.55
CA PHE A 8 -9.19 4.57 -6.76
C PHE A 8 -7.76 5.10 -6.95
N TYR A 9 -7.54 6.36 -6.60
CA TYR A 9 -6.21 6.95 -6.61
C TYR A 9 -5.57 6.83 -5.23
N VAL A 10 -4.27 6.64 -5.21
CA VAL A 10 -3.48 6.55 -3.99
C VAL A 10 -2.84 7.90 -3.71
N ALA A 11 -3.06 8.44 -2.51
CA ALA A 11 -2.46 9.71 -2.08
C ALA A 11 -1.30 9.46 -1.10
N GLY A 12 -0.58 10.53 -0.71
CA GLY A 12 0.51 10.42 0.25
C GLY A 12 1.82 9.82 -0.28
N VAL A 13 1.89 9.50 -1.58
CA VAL A 13 3.07 8.95 -2.28
C VAL A 13 4.36 9.78 -2.06
N GLN A 14 4.23 11.07 -1.80
CA GLN A 14 5.38 11.94 -1.51
C GLN A 14 5.98 11.79 -0.11
N PHE A 15 5.25 11.20 0.85
CA PHE A 15 5.55 11.28 2.28
C PHE A 15 6.22 10.02 2.88
N HIS A 16 6.53 9.00 2.08
CA HIS A 16 7.16 7.75 2.54
C HIS A 16 8.18 7.20 1.54
N GLN A 17 8.69 5.99 1.77
CA GLN A 17 9.57 5.26 0.84
C GLN A 17 8.92 4.91 -0.52
N ALA A 18 7.72 5.43 -0.79
CA ALA A 18 6.97 5.16 -2.01
C ALA A 18 7.74 5.51 -3.29
N LYS A 19 8.63 6.51 -3.31
CA LYS A 19 9.49 6.75 -4.47
C LYS A 19 10.42 5.59 -4.81
N THR A 20 10.91 4.87 -3.80
CA THR A 20 11.78 3.71 -3.99
C THR A 20 10.96 2.52 -4.50
N VAL A 21 9.81 2.29 -3.88
CA VAL A 21 8.94 1.14 -4.19
C VAL A 21 8.19 1.31 -5.52
N LEU A 22 7.86 2.53 -5.94
CA LEU A 22 7.20 2.79 -7.23
C LEU A 22 7.97 2.24 -8.43
N ASN A 23 9.30 2.19 -8.36
CA ASN A 23 10.12 1.61 -9.43
C ASN A 23 10.07 0.07 -9.43
N GLU A 24 9.62 -0.54 -8.34
CA GLU A 24 9.49 -1.98 -8.18
C GLU A 24 8.07 -2.48 -8.44
N LEU A 25 7.07 -1.60 -8.38
CA LEU A 25 5.67 -1.92 -8.66
C LEU A 25 5.43 -2.09 -10.16
N SER A 26 4.71 -3.16 -10.52
CA SER A 26 4.19 -3.37 -11.87
C SER A 26 2.69 -3.69 -11.83
N GLU A 27 2.01 -3.45 -12.96
CA GLU A 27 0.63 -3.90 -13.12
C GLU A 27 0.50 -5.40 -12.85
N GLY A 28 -0.59 -5.80 -12.17
CA GLY A 28 -0.83 -7.18 -11.77
C GLY A 28 -0.16 -7.61 -10.46
N MET A 29 0.67 -6.77 -9.83
CA MET A 29 1.15 -7.03 -8.47
C MET A 29 0.03 -6.88 -7.44
N GLU A 30 -0.01 -7.79 -6.48
CA GLU A 30 -0.93 -7.73 -5.35
C GLU A 30 -0.35 -6.86 -4.24
N LEU A 31 -1.21 -6.07 -3.60
CA LEU A 31 -0.89 -5.20 -2.47
C LEU A 31 -1.90 -5.43 -1.36
N SER A 32 -1.47 -5.23 -0.11
CA SER A 32 -2.33 -5.40 1.05
C SER A 32 -2.93 -4.06 1.48
N LEU A 33 -4.24 -4.02 1.77
CA LEU A 33 -4.92 -2.84 2.31
C LEU A 33 -5.21 -3.05 3.80
N ILE A 34 -4.71 -2.15 4.64
CA ILE A 34 -4.87 -2.21 6.10
C ILE A 34 -5.49 -0.91 6.60
N GLY A 35 -6.60 -0.99 7.32
CA GLY A 35 -7.20 0.18 7.95
C GLY A 35 -6.34 0.72 9.09
N GLU A 36 -6.24 2.03 9.22
CA GLU A 36 -5.55 2.74 10.31
C GLU A 36 -6.56 3.51 11.18
N PRO A 37 -7.40 2.82 11.99
CA PRO A 37 -8.44 3.47 12.79
C PRO A 37 -7.90 4.45 13.84
N ASP A 38 -6.65 4.26 14.26
CA ASP A 38 -5.96 5.12 15.23
C ASP A 38 -5.17 6.26 14.57
N ASN A 39 -5.30 6.45 13.25
CA ASN A 39 -4.62 7.53 12.54
C ASN A 39 -5.13 8.89 13.06
N LYS A 40 -4.18 9.72 13.54
CA LYS A 40 -4.48 11.01 14.17
C LYS A 40 -5.13 12.05 13.26
N PHE A 41 -5.11 11.83 11.94
CA PHE A 41 -5.65 12.75 10.94
C PHE A 41 -7.00 12.28 10.38
N ASP A 42 -7.13 10.99 10.08
CA ASP A 42 -8.36 10.39 9.55
C ASP A 42 -8.55 8.96 10.07
N PRO A 43 -9.56 8.68 10.92
CA PRO A 43 -9.82 7.33 11.43
C PRO A 43 -10.33 6.33 10.36
N ASN A 44 -10.65 6.80 9.14
CA ASN A 44 -10.98 5.92 8.02
C ASN A 44 -9.80 5.70 7.06
N ALA A 45 -8.61 6.19 7.42
CA ALA A 45 -7.39 5.99 6.68
C ALA A 45 -7.16 4.51 6.34
N ILE A 46 -6.77 4.24 5.10
CA ILE A 46 -6.32 2.92 4.65
C ILE A 46 -4.86 3.06 4.24
N LYS A 47 -3.99 2.24 4.81
CA LYS A 47 -2.58 2.04 4.46
C LYS A 47 -2.47 0.93 3.42
N ILE A 48 -1.61 1.13 2.41
CA ILE A 48 -1.34 0.14 1.36
C ILE A 48 0.06 -0.43 1.59
N LEU A 49 0.20 -1.71 1.86
CA LEU A 49 1.50 -2.38 1.99
C LEU A 49 1.90 -3.10 0.70
N TYR A 50 3.14 -2.87 0.29
CA TYR A 50 3.85 -3.75 -0.62
C TYR A 50 4.56 -4.78 0.24
N ASP A 51 4.54 -6.06 -0.12
CA ASP A 51 5.27 -7.10 0.61
C ASP A 51 6.33 -7.67 -0.34
N LYS A 52 7.60 -7.36 -0.09
CA LYS A 52 8.68 -7.78 -0.96
C LYS A 52 9.21 -9.09 -0.42
N TYR A 53 8.62 -10.19 -0.88
CA TYR A 53 9.15 -11.52 -0.59
C TYR A 53 10.49 -11.71 -1.31
N MET A 54 11.60 -11.46 -0.62
CA MET A 54 12.92 -11.95 -1.01
C MET A 54 13.21 -13.21 -0.20
N ASP A 55 13.61 -14.29 -0.88
CA ASP A 55 13.96 -15.59 -0.28
C ASP A 55 14.70 -15.46 1.07
N GLY A 56 13.96 -15.59 2.17
CA GLY A 56 14.49 -15.65 3.53
C GLY A 56 14.64 -14.33 4.31
N TYR A 57 14.16 -13.19 3.80
CA TYR A 57 14.08 -11.93 4.56
C TYR A 57 12.77 -11.20 4.23
N GLU A 58 11.90 -11.06 5.23
CA GLU A 58 10.82 -10.06 5.22
C GLU A 58 11.49 -8.71 5.50
N ASP A 59 11.91 -8.00 4.44
CA ASP A 59 12.10 -6.55 4.57
C ASP A 59 10.71 -5.97 4.78
N GLU A 60 10.46 -5.24 5.86
CA GLU A 60 9.14 -4.61 6.12
C GLU A 60 8.92 -3.46 5.14
N PRO A 61 8.13 -3.60 4.06
CA PRO A 61 8.01 -2.53 3.09
C PRO A 61 6.84 -1.67 3.55
N GLU A 62 7.15 -0.73 4.45
CA GLU A 62 6.17 0.23 4.94
C GLU A 62 5.90 1.30 3.87
N LEU A 63 4.98 0.98 2.97
CA LEU A 63 4.18 1.99 2.32
C LEU A 63 3.07 2.39 3.30
N THR A 64 3.11 3.62 3.80
CA THR A 64 1.91 4.28 4.34
C THR A 64 1.43 5.23 3.26
N MET A 65 0.34 4.87 2.60
CA MET A 65 -0.31 5.72 1.61
C MET A 65 -1.77 5.77 1.99
N LEU A 66 -2.29 6.97 2.24
CA LEU A 66 -3.68 7.19 2.65
C LEU A 66 -4.54 7.16 1.38
N GLY A 67 -5.48 6.21 1.33
CA GLY A 67 -6.57 6.15 0.34
C GLY A 67 -7.79 6.91 0.80
#